data_AF-A0A8E2LGN5-F1
#
_entry.id   AF-A0A8E2LGN5-F1
#
_cell.length_a   1.000
_cell.length_b   1.000
_cell.length_c   1.000
_cell.angle_alpha   90.00
_cell.angle_beta   90.00
_cell.angle_gamma   90.00
#
_symmetry.space_group_name_H-M   'P 1'
#
loop_
_entity.id
_entity.type
_entity.pdbx_description
1 polymer ?
#
loop_
_entity_poly.entity_id
_entity_poly.type
_entity_poly.pdbx_seq_one_letter_code
_entity_poly.pdbx_strand_id
1 'polypeptide(L)' 'MAALADYKIRVIARACVTRYERGEGDIATIVKSYGMDEENENLVFAYIYVIRPDIEQKEEQPTNAE' A
#
# COMPACT_ATOMS: atom_id res chain seq x y z
N MET A 1 11.95 -6.16 9.93
CA MET A 1 13.19 -5.49 9.45
C MET A 1 13.29 -4.16 10.19
N ALA A 2 14.28 -3.31 9.93
CA ALA A 2 14.24 -1.94 10.46
C ALA A 2 13.24 -1.11 9.64
N ALA A 3 12.49 -0.23 10.30
CA ALA A 3 11.58 0.71 9.64
C ALA A 3 12.32 1.49 8.55
N LEU A 4 11.71 1.59 7.36
CA LEU A 4 12.29 2.34 6.25
C LEU A 4 12.26 3.83 6.57
N ALA A 5 13.28 4.56 6.10
CA ALA A 5 13.24 6.00 6.13
C ALA A 5 12.03 6.52 5.35
N ASP A 6 11.36 7.54 5.87
CA ASP A 6 10.11 8.08 5.34
C ASP A 6 10.19 8.51 3.85
N TYR A 7 11.36 8.98 3.38
CA TYR A 7 11.55 9.26 1.95
C TYR A 7 11.44 8.00 1.07
N LYS A 8 11.86 6.83 1.57
CA LYS A 8 11.74 5.54 0.85
C LYS A 8 10.27 5.12 0.77
N ILE A 9 9.52 5.27 1.87
CA ILE A 9 8.08 5.01 1.91
C ILE A 9 7.37 5.83 0.82
N ARG A 10 7.65 7.13 0.73
CA ARG A 10 7.08 8.00 -0.31
C ARG A 10 7.43 7.58 -1.74
N VAL A 11 8.67 7.18 -1.98
CA VAL A 11 9.12 6.71 -3.30
C VAL A 11 8.38 5.44 -3.70
N ILE A 12 8.28 4.48 -2.78
CA ILE A 12 7.58 3.21 -2.99
C ILE A 12 6.09 3.47 -3.24
N ALA A 13 5.43 4.28 -2.41
CA ALA A 13 4.02 4.64 -2.58
C ALA A 13 3.73 5.23 -3.97
N ARG A 14 4.54 6.18 -4.44
CA ARG A 14 4.40 6.76 -5.79
C ARG A 14 4.64 5.74 -6.90
N ALA A 15 5.60 4.83 -6.71
CA ALA A 15 5.83 3.74 -7.65
C ALA A 15 4.62 2.80 -7.71
N CYS A 16 4.04 2.43 -6.57
CA CYS A 16 2.83 1.62 -6.51
C CYS A 16 1.64 2.27 -7.23
N VAL A 17 1.39 3.57 -6.99
CA VAL A 17 0.34 4.33 -7.70
C VAL A 17 0.58 4.31 -9.21
N THR A 18 1.83 4.55 -9.65
CA THR A 18 2.16 4.54 -11.09
C THR A 18 1.87 3.18 -11.73
N ARG A 19 2.23 2.08 -11.04
CA ARG A 19 1.98 0.71 -11.52
C ARG A 19 0.48 0.39 -11.55
N TYR A 20 -0.27 0.85 -10.55
CA TYR A 20 -1.72 0.71 -10.51
C TYR A 20 -2.40 1.45 -11.67
N GLU A 21 -1.98 2.69 -11.96
CA GLU A 21 -2.48 3.48 -13.10
C GLU A 21 -2.17 2.87 -14.46
N ARG A 22 -1.08 2.10 -14.55
CA ARG A 22 -0.72 1.32 -15.74
C ARG A 22 -1.52 0.02 -15.87
N GLY A 23 -2.38 -0.31 -14.90
CA GLY A 23 -3.15 -1.54 -14.89
C GLY A 23 -2.32 -2.80 -14.60
N GLU A 24 -1.17 -2.67 -13.93
CA GLU A 24 -0.29 -3.80 -13.61
C GLU A 24 -0.88 -4.75 -12.55
N GLY A 25 -1.97 -4.37 -11.89
CA GLY A 25 -2.66 -5.16 -10.88
C GLY A 25 -3.47 -4.30 -9.91
N ASP A 26 -4.08 -4.93 -8.91
CA ASP A 26 -4.68 -4.21 -7.78
C ASP A 26 -3.60 -3.63 -6.85
N ILE A 27 -3.96 -2.58 -6.12
CA ILE A 27 -3.01 -1.86 -5.28
C ILE A 27 -2.38 -2.74 -4.20
N ALA A 28 -3.14 -3.70 -3.65
CA ALA A 28 -2.66 -4.55 -2.57
C ALA A 28 -1.63 -5.57 -3.09
N THR A 29 -1.89 -6.19 -4.23
CA THR A 29 -0.91 -7.06 -4.91
C THR A 29 0.36 -6.31 -5.28
N ILE A 30 0.24 -5.07 -5.77
CA ILE A 30 1.41 -4.24 -6.11
C ILE A 30 2.24 -3.93 -4.87
N VAL A 31 1.63 -3.52 -3.74
CA VAL A 31 2.37 -3.24 -2.49
C VAL A 31 3.05 -4.51 -1.97
N LYS A 32 2.34 -5.64 -1.91
CA LYS A 32 2.89 -6.94 -1.48
C LYS A 32 4.08 -7.40 -2.34
N SER A 33 4.16 -6.99 -3.60
CA SER A 33 5.29 -7.34 -4.49
C SER A 33 6.65 -6.79 -4.04
N TYR A 34 6.67 -5.81 -3.13
CA TYR A 34 7.91 -5.25 -2.58
C TYR A 34 8.47 -6.06 -1.39
N GLY A 35 7.73 -7.06 -0.87
CA GLY A 35 8.22 -7.97 0.18
C GLY A 35 8.65 -7.27 1.46
N MET A 36 7.92 -6.24 1.86
CA MET A 36 8.20 -5.47 3.07
C MET A 36 7.61 -6.16 4.30
N ASP A 37 7.95 -5.70 5.50
CA ASP A 37 7.21 -6.07 6.70
C ASP A 37 5.93 -5.23 6.85
N GLU A 38 5.03 -5.71 7.70
CA GLU A 38 3.69 -5.13 7.90
C GLU A 38 3.73 -3.65 8.27
N GLU A 39 4.71 -3.22 9.08
CA GLU A 39 4.87 -1.81 9.46
C GLU A 39 5.13 -0.93 8.22
N ASN A 40 6.07 -1.32 7.37
CA ASN A 40 6.39 -0.57 6.16
C ASN A 40 5.27 -0.66 5.12
N GLU A 41 4.59 -1.80 4.99
CA GLU A 41 3.41 -1.93 4.13
C GLU A 41 2.31 -0.96 4.53
N ASN A 42 1.99 -0.89 5.83
CA ASN A 42 0.97 0.01 6.36
C ASN A 42 1.30 1.49 6.10
N LEU A 43 2.57 1.88 6.28
CA LEU A 43 3.02 3.25 5.96
C LEU A 43 2.90 3.57 4.47
N VAL A 44 3.23 2.60 3.59
CA VAL A 44 3.07 2.77 2.15
C VAL A 44 1.60 2.91 1.77
N PHE A 45 0.72 2.06 2.31
CA PHE A 45 -0.73 2.18 2.10
C PHE A 45 -1.27 3.54 2.56
N ALA A 46 -0.89 4.00 3.76
CA ALA A 46 -1.30 5.31 4.26
C ALA A 46 -0.95 6.44 3.28
N TYR A 47 0.26 6.45 2.73
CA TYR A 47 0.65 7.42 1.72
C TYR A 47 -0.09 7.25 0.39
N ILE A 48 -0.34 6.02 -0.05
CA ILE A 48 -1.11 5.76 -1.27
C ILE A 48 -2.51 6.36 -1.15
N TYR A 49 -3.21 6.16 -0.03
CA TYR A 49 -4.58 6.67 0.17
C TYR A 49 -4.64 8.19 0.29
N VAL A 50 -3.55 8.85 0.69
CA VAL A 50 -3.42 10.32 0.60
C VAL A 50 -3.29 10.78 -0.86
N ILE A 51 -2.58 10.03 -1.72
CA ILE A 51 -2.38 10.37 -3.14
C ILE A 51 -3.62 10.02 -3.98
N ARG A 52 -4.25 8.89 -3.67
CA ARG A 52 -5.38 8.29 -4.40
C ARG A 52 -6.51 7.93 -3.42
N PRO A 53 -7.23 8.94 -2.88
CA PRO A 53 -8.34 8.72 -1.96
C PRO A 53 -9.53 8.00 -2.62
N ASP A 54 -9.54 7.93 -3.96
CA ASP A 54 -10.50 7.18 -4.76
C ASP A 54 -10.28 5.67 -4.74
N ILE A 55 -9.09 5.20 -4.35
CA ILE A 55 -8.84 3.77 -4.16
C ILE A 55 -9.47 3.36 -2.84
N GLU A 56 -10.52 2.55 -2.91
CA GLU A 56 -11.17 2.00 -1.72
C GLU A 56 -10.16 1.24 -0.86
N GLN A 57 -10.11 1.63 0.41
CA GLN A 57 -9.49 0.80 1.44
C GLN A 57 -10.33 -0.47 1.54
N LYS A 58 -9.84 -1.56 0.97
CA LYS A 58 -10.33 -2.88 1.36
C LYS A 58 -9.84 -3.15 2.76
N GLU A 59 -10.50 -2.53 3.74
CA GLU A 59 -10.50 -3.04 5.09
C GLU A 59 -11.07 -4.45 4.97
N GLU A 60 -10.24 -5.47 5.20
CA GLU A 60 -10.76 -6.76 5.60
C GLU A 60 -11.53 -6.50 6.89
N GLN A 61 -12.84 -6.27 6.77
CA GLN A 61 -13.72 -6.16 7.92
C GLN A 61 -13.47 -7.41 8.77
N PRO A 62 -13.29 -7.28 10.09
CA PRO A 62 -13.23 -8.44 10.94
C PRO A 62 -14.52 -9.21 10.68
N THR A 63 -14.39 -10.43 10.17
CA THR A 63 -15.51 -11.36 10.07
C THR A 63 -15.98 -11.56 11.50
N ASN A 64 -17.03 -10.85 11.90
CA ASN A 64 -17.73 -11.16 13.12
C ASN A 64 -18.27 -12.57 12.94
N ALA A 65 -17.54 -13.54 13.50
CA ALA A 65 -18.03 -14.88 13.69
C ALA A 65 -19.13 -14.79 14.75
N GLU A 66 -20.39 -14.87 14.30
CA GLU A 66 -21.53 -15.25 15.15
C GLU A 66 -21.48 -16.74 15.49
#